data_AF-A0A821QYP5-F1
#
_entry.id   AF-A0A821QYP5-F1
#
_cell.length_a   1.000
_cell.length_b   1.000
_cell.length_c   1.000
_cell.angle_alpha   90.00
_cell.angle_beta   90.00
_cell.angle_gamma   90.00
#
_symmetry.space_group_name_H-M   'P 1'
#
loop_
_entity.id
_entity.type
_entity.pdbx_description
1 polymer ?
#
loop_
_entity_poly.entity_id
_entity_poly.type
_entity_poly.pdbx_seq_one_letter_code
_entity_poly.pdbx_strand_id
1 'polypeptide(L)'
;CTIEGSGEHIVLKKNMLVFQQKVSDSIVSYRETLSEESEIMCLAKSPNKHSCIYLKARPMPNGLPEDIDEGEVTSHQEVKARARYLNEQYDYDINEACRIWCFGPERTGPNFFIDCT
;
A
#
# COMPACT_ATOMS: atom_id res chain seq x y z
N CYS A 1 17.80 9.06 -16.23
CA CYS A 1 18.08 8.78 -14.81
C CYS A 1 17.11 9.62 -14.01
N THR A 2 16.15 9.00 -13.33
CA THR A 2 15.20 9.69 -12.46
C THR A 2 15.87 9.87 -11.10
N ILE A 3 15.87 11.10 -10.58
CA ILE A 3 16.45 11.42 -9.28
C ILE A 3 15.28 11.66 -8.34
N GLU A 4 15.07 10.74 -7.40
CA GLU A 4 14.13 10.92 -6.31
C GLU A 4 14.87 11.47 -5.08
N GLY A 5 14.24 12.39 -4.36
CA GLY A 5 14.82 13.02 -3.17
C GLY A 5 13.92 14.13 -2.62
N SER A 6 14.21 14.57 -1.39
CA SER A 6 13.58 15.78 -0.85
C SER A 6 13.99 17.01 -1.68
N GLY A 7 13.14 18.04 -1.72
CA GLY A 7 13.30 19.20 -2.60
C GLY A 7 14.69 19.83 -2.56
N GLU A 8 15.33 19.88 -1.38
CA GLU A 8 16.68 20.42 -1.19
C GLU A 8 17.79 19.53 -1.77
N HIS A 9 17.64 18.20 -1.68
CA HIS A 9 18.63 17.23 -2.17
C HIS A 9 18.70 17.14 -3.70
N ILE A 10 17.60 17.44 -4.40
CA ILE A 10 17.56 17.47 -5.87
C ILE A 10 18.39 18.66 -6.40
N VAL A 11 18.40 19.78 -5.70
CA VAL A 11 19.14 20.99 -6.09
C VAL A 11 20.66 20.79 -6.00
N LEU A 12 21.14 20.07 -4.98
CA LEU A 12 22.57 19.83 -4.77
C LEU A 12 23.20 18.92 -5.83
N LYS A 13 22.49 17.88 -6.30
CA LYS A 13 22.97 17.00 -7.39
C LYS A 13 23.08 17.71 -8.74
N LYS A 14 22.33 18.80 -8.94
CA LYS A 14 22.38 19.63 -10.16
C LYS A 14 23.74 20.33 -10.34
N ASN A 15 24.47 20.59 -9.26
CA ASN A 15 25.70 21.38 -9.27
C ASN A 15 27.00 20.56 -9.29
N MET A 16 26.92 19.22 -9.25
CA MET A 16 28.10 18.36 -9.04
C MET A 16 28.68 17.76 -10.34
N LEU A 17 28.08 18.00 -11.51
CA LEU A 17 28.49 17.41 -12.79
C LEU A 17 28.97 18.46 -13.80
N VAL A 18 30.08 18.15 -14.47
CA VAL A 18 30.83 19.05 -15.37
C VAL A 18 30.28 19.07 -16.82
N PHE A 19 29.23 18.28 -17.11
CA PHE A 19 28.63 18.16 -18.44
C PHE A 19 27.21 18.73 -18.50
N GLN A 20 26.82 19.29 -19.65
CA GLN A 20 25.49 19.86 -19.88
C GLN A 20 24.40 18.77 -19.87
N GLN A 21 23.49 18.84 -18.89
CA GLN A 21 22.35 17.93 -18.76
C GLN A 21 21.03 18.64 -19.09
N LYS A 22 20.18 18.00 -19.89
CA LYS A 22 18.78 18.40 -20.02
C LYS A 22 18.02 17.95 -18.78
N VAL A 23 17.58 18.91 -17.98
CA VAL A 23 16.79 18.68 -16.76
C VAL A 23 15.35 19.09 -17.06
N SER A 24 14.41 18.16 -16.88
CA SER A 24 12.98 18.45 -16.93
C SER A 24 12.51 19.05 -15.60
N ASP A 25 11.34 19.68 -15.61
CA ASP A 25 10.73 20.22 -14.39
C ASP A 25 10.52 19.13 -13.34
N SER A 26 10.55 19.53 -12.07
CA SER A 26 10.33 18.64 -10.95
C SER A 26 8.90 18.08 -10.98
N ILE A 27 8.78 16.76 -10.84
CA ILE A 27 7.50 16.06 -10.75
C ILE A 27 7.33 15.58 -9.31
N VAL A 28 6.12 15.71 -8.78
CA VAL A 28 5.74 15.17 -7.47
C VAL A 28 5.16 13.77 -7.65
N SER A 29 5.52 12.84 -6.78
CA SER A 29 4.95 11.50 -6.75
C SER A 29 3.55 11.53 -6.12
N TYR A 30 2.56 11.08 -6.87
CA TYR A 30 1.19 10.92 -6.37
C TYR A 30 1.00 9.51 -5.81
N ARG A 31 0.03 9.36 -4.90
CA ARG A 31 -0.45 8.07 -4.40
C ARG A 31 -1.94 7.97 -4.66
N GLU A 32 -2.41 6.75 -4.91
CA GLU A 32 -3.80 6.46 -5.21
C GLU A 32 -4.47 5.86 -3.97
N THR A 33 -5.74 6.18 -3.74
CA THR A 33 -6.55 5.63 -2.65
C THR A 33 -8.01 5.55 -3.05
N LEU A 34 -8.80 4.82 -2.28
CA LEU A 34 -10.25 4.73 -2.43
C LEU A 34 -10.91 5.65 -1.41
N SER A 35 -11.98 6.32 -1.82
CA SER A 35 -12.80 7.13 -0.92
C SER A 35 -13.94 6.31 -0.31
N GLU A 36 -14.46 5.33 -1.05
CA GLU A 36 -15.62 4.53 -0.67
C GLU A 36 -15.42 3.07 -1.10
N GLU A 37 -16.22 2.18 -0.51
CA GLU A 37 -16.20 0.77 -0.87
C GLU A 37 -16.70 0.57 -2.31
N SER A 38 -16.07 -0.34 -3.04
CA SER A 38 -16.44 -0.62 -4.44
C SER A 38 -17.89 -1.08 -4.56
N GLU A 39 -18.73 -0.41 -5.34
CA GLU A 39 -20.13 -0.83 -5.51
C GLU A 39 -20.26 -2.20 -6.19
N ILE A 40 -19.37 -2.50 -7.13
CA ILE A 40 -19.39 -3.71 -7.96
C ILE A 40 -18.29 -4.66 -7.49
N MET A 41 -18.64 -5.94 -7.37
CA MET A 41 -17.65 -7.00 -7.18
C MET A 41 -16.86 -7.21 -8.48
N CYS A 42 -15.57 -6.87 -8.45
CA CYS A 42 -14.68 -7.02 -9.59
C CYS A 42 -14.35 -8.49 -9.83
N LEU A 43 -14.22 -8.86 -11.11
CA LEU A 43 -13.98 -10.22 -11.55
C LEU A 43 -12.74 -10.29 -12.45
N ALA A 44 -11.77 -11.12 -12.09
CA ALA A 44 -10.65 -11.46 -12.93
C ALA A 44 -10.67 -12.95 -13.27
N LYS A 45 -10.50 -13.29 -14.56
CA LYS A 45 -10.35 -14.67 -15.03
C LYS A 45 -8.99 -14.86 -15.66
N SER A 46 -8.36 -16.00 -15.41
CA SER A 46 -7.15 -16.40 -16.13
C SER A 46 -7.44 -16.60 -17.62
N PRO A 47 -6.46 -16.43 -18.53
CA PRO A 47 -6.65 -16.63 -19.97
C PRO A 47 -7.17 -18.04 -20.33
N ASN A 48 -6.75 -19.05 -19.55
CA ASN A 48 -7.19 -20.44 -19.70
C ASN A 48 -8.58 -20.71 -19.10
N LYS A 49 -9.24 -19.73 -18.47
CA LYS A 49 -10.59 -19.80 -17.89
C LYS A 49 -10.78 -20.80 -16.74
N HIS A 50 -9.70 -21.34 -16.17
CA HIS A 50 -9.79 -22.26 -15.03
C HIS A 50 -9.76 -21.56 -13.66
N SER A 51 -9.19 -20.36 -13.59
CA SER A 51 -9.07 -19.61 -12.34
C SER A 51 -9.84 -18.31 -12.44
N CYS A 52 -10.58 -18.02 -11.38
CA CYS A 52 -11.45 -16.85 -11.28
C CYS A 52 -11.27 -16.26 -9.88
N ILE A 53 -10.99 -14.97 -9.79
CA ILE A 53 -10.84 -14.24 -8.54
C ILE A 53 -11.90 -13.14 -8.49
N TYR A 54 -12.58 -13.05 -7.35
CA TYR A 54 -13.56 -12.01 -7.05
C TYR A 54 -12.97 -11.08 -6.00
N LEU A 55 -13.05 -9.78 -6.24
CA LEU A 55 -12.41 -8.76 -5.41
C LEU A 55 -13.37 -7.61 -5.16
N LYS A 56 -13.35 -7.09 -3.94
CA LYS A 56 -14.00 -5.84 -3.56
C LYS A 56 -12.99 -5.04 -2.74
N ALA A 57 -12.84 -3.76 -3.03
CA ALA A 57 -11.88 -2.92 -2.34
C ALA A 57 -12.62 -1.94 -1.42
N ARG A 58 -12.06 -1.72 -0.23
CA ARG A 58 -12.57 -0.80 0.80
C ARG A 58 -11.49 0.21 1.19
N PRO A 59 -11.86 1.45 1.53
CA PRO A 59 -10.91 2.41 2.10
C PRO A 59 -10.40 1.91 3.46
N MET A 60 -9.14 2.21 3.77
CA MET A 60 -8.61 1.97 5.11
C MET A 60 -9.12 3.03 6.10
N PRO A 61 -9.31 2.67 7.38
CA PRO A 61 -9.57 3.66 8.41
C PRO A 61 -8.37 4.59 8.59
N ASN A 62 -8.66 5.83 9.01
CA ASN A 62 -7.62 6.83 9.27
C ASN A 62 -6.64 6.35 10.34
N GLY A 63 -5.35 6.62 10.17
CA GLY A 63 -4.30 6.23 11.11
C GLY A 63 -3.70 4.85 10.84
N LEU A 64 -4.44 3.93 10.21
CA LEU A 64 -3.91 2.60 9.89
C LEU A 64 -2.77 2.62 8.85
N PRO A 65 -2.85 3.44 7.77
CA PRO A 65 -1.73 3.59 6.85
C PRO A 65 -0.44 4.03 7.53
N GLU A 66 -0.53 4.99 8.47
CA GLU A 66 0.59 5.52 9.23
C GLU A 66 1.21 4.44 10.14
N ASP A 67 0.38 3.70 10.88
CA ASP A 67 0.82 2.58 11.73
C ASP A 67 1.51 1.46 10.92
N ILE A 68 1.10 1.24 9.68
CA ILE A 68 1.76 0.27 8.78
C ILE A 68 3.13 0.81 8.35
N ASP A 69 3.21 2.09 7.96
CA ASP A 69 4.46 2.72 7.53
C ASP A 69 5.47 2.87 8.69
N GLU A 70 5.00 3.09 9.92
CA GLU A 70 5.83 3.13 11.14
C GLU A 70 6.25 1.72 11.61
N GLY A 71 5.55 0.68 11.16
CA GLY A 71 5.86 -0.72 11.46
C GLY A 71 5.15 -1.28 12.69
N GLU A 72 4.20 -0.54 13.26
CA GLU A 72 3.30 -1.02 14.33
C GLU A 72 2.39 -2.16 13.84
N VAL A 73 2.01 -2.13 12.55
CA VAL A 73 1.33 -3.25 11.88
C VAL A 73 2.21 -3.79 10.77
N THR A 74 2.70 -5.03 10.92
CA THR A 74 3.57 -5.65 9.92
C THR A 74 3.20 -7.09 9.59
N SER A 75 3.66 -7.54 8.42
CA SER A 75 3.48 -8.92 7.95
C SER A 75 4.18 -9.95 8.83
N HIS A 76 5.24 -9.56 9.53
CA HIS A 76 6.09 -10.43 10.36
C HIS A 76 5.55 -10.71 11.77
N GLN A 77 4.54 -9.96 12.23
CA GLN A 77 3.93 -10.13 13.55
C GLN A 77 3.12 -11.43 13.66
N GLU A 78 2.94 -11.88 14.89
CA GLU A 78 2.04 -13.00 15.19
C GLU A 78 0.60 -12.63 14.81
N VAL A 79 -0.06 -13.54 14.09
CA VAL A 79 -1.35 -13.25 13.43
C VAL A 79 -2.44 -12.86 14.44
N LYS A 80 -2.51 -13.52 15.61
CA LYS A 80 -3.54 -13.20 16.61
C LYS A 80 -3.28 -11.87 17.30
N ALA A 81 -2.03 -11.55 17.62
CA ALA A 81 -1.64 -10.26 18.18
C ALA A 81 -1.99 -9.13 17.21
N ARG A 82 -1.65 -9.27 15.93
CA ARG A 82 -2.03 -8.30 14.89
C ARG A 82 -3.55 -8.16 14.75
N ALA A 83 -4.27 -9.28 14.74
CA ALA A 83 -5.73 -9.25 14.63
C ALA A 83 -6.41 -8.57 15.84
N ARG A 84 -5.87 -8.77 17.05
CA ARG A 84 -6.35 -8.06 18.25
C ARG A 84 -6.08 -6.57 18.16
N TYR A 85 -4.89 -6.17 17.74
CA TYR A 85 -4.55 -4.76 17.53
C TYR A 85 -5.51 -4.09 16.54
N LEU A 86 -5.74 -4.75 15.38
CA LEU A 86 -6.64 -4.24 14.36
C LEU A 86 -8.10 -4.17 14.84
N ASN A 87 -8.53 -5.09 15.70
CA ASN A 87 -9.87 -5.04 16.31
C ASN A 87 -9.99 -3.91 17.34
N GLU A 88 -9.02 -3.79 18.25
CA GLU A 88 -9.05 -2.82 19.35
C GLU A 88 -8.89 -1.37 18.87
N GLN A 89 -8.03 -1.11 17.87
CA GLN A 89 -7.76 0.24 17.38
C GLN A 89 -8.65 0.66 16.20
N TYR A 90 -9.01 -0.29 15.33
CA TYR A 90 -9.62 0.02 14.04
C TYR A 90 -10.93 -0.74 13.75
N ASP A 91 -11.47 -1.43 14.76
CA ASP A 91 -12.75 -2.16 14.67
C ASP A 91 -12.80 -3.20 13.53
N TYR A 92 -11.66 -3.78 13.17
CA TYR A 92 -11.65 -4.92 12.24
C TYR A 92 -12.20 -6.18 12.91
N ASP A 93 -12.94 -6.99 12.16
CA ASP A 93 -13.31 -8.33 12.63
C ASP A 93 -12.06 -9.18 12.83
N ILE A 94 -11.98 -9.86 13.98
CA ILE A 94 -10.81 -10.67 14.35
C ILE A 94 -10.58 -11.81 13.36
N ASN A 95 -11.65 -12.41 12.82
CA ASN A 95 -11.53 -13.52 11.87
C ASN A 95 -11.02 -13.02 10.51
N GLU A 96 -11.52 -11.89 10.03
CA GLU A 96 -11.01 -11.23 8.81
C GLU A 96 -9.55 -10.80 8.97
N ALA A 97 -9.21 -10.16 10.08
CA ALA A 97 -7.85 -9.69 10.34
C ALA A 97 -6.84 -10.85 10.47
N CYS A 98 -7.29 -12.03 10.91
CA CYS A 98 -6.47 -13.24 10.91
C CYS A 98 -6.20 -13.80 9.50
N ARG A 99 -7.01 -13.43 8.50
CA ARG A 99 -6.93 -13.91 7.12
C ARG A 99 -6.25 -12.92 6.16
N ILE A 100 -5.46 -11.98 6.69
CA ILE A 100 -4.59 -11.12 5.88
C ILE A 100 -3.52 -11.99 5.19
N TRP A 101 -3.48 -11.94 3.86
CA TRP A 101 -2.51 -12.69 3.04
C TRP A 101 -1.17 -11.94 2.86
N CYS A 102 -1.23 -10.65 2.58
CA CYS A 102 -0.03 -9.86 2.32
C CYS A 102 -0.28 -8.36 2.53
N PHE A 103 0.83 -7.64 2.74
CA PHE A 103 0.91 -6.19 2.74
C PHE A 103 1.61 -5.70 1.46
N GLY A 104 1.44 -4.44 1.08
CA GLY A 104 2.02 -3.90 -0.14
C GLY A 104 1.93 -2.38 -0.26
N PRO A 105 2.76 -1.74 -1.09
CA PRO A 105 3.83 -2.32 -1.92
C PRO A 105 4.99 -2.91 -1.10
N GLU A 106 5.80 -3.78 -1.70
CA GLU A 106 7.06 -4.31 -1.12
C GLU A 106 6.94 -5.07 0.22
N ARG A 107 5.76 -5.60 0.57
CA ARG A 107 5.45 -6.33 1.83
C ARG A 107 5.37 -5.48 3.10
N THR A 108 5.61 -4.18 3.00
CA THR A 108 5.54 -3.25 4.15
C THR A 108 4.65 -2.05 3.90
N GLY A 109 4.22 -1.80 2.65
CA GLY A 109 3.43 -0.61 2.37
C GLY A 109 1.98 -0.67 2.89
N PRO A 110 1.29 0.48 2.88
CA PRO A 110 0.00 0.70 3.51
C PRO A 110 -1.19 0.20 2.66
N ASN A 111 -1.09 -1.03 2.16
CA ASN A 111 -2.16 -1.78 1.51
C ASN A 111 -2.11 -3.23 1.99
N PHE A 112 -3.24 -3.89 2.19
CA PHE A 112 -3.23 -5.32 2.47
C PHE A 112 -4.43 -6.05 1.86
N PHE A 113 -4.25 -7.35 1.65
CA PHE A 113 -5.26 -8.22 1.07
C PHE A 113 -5.82 -9.17 2.12
N ILE A 114 -7.14 -9.24 2.25
CA ILE A 114 -7.85 -10.14 3.17
C ILE A 114 -8.63 -11.17 2.36
N ASP A 115 -8.54 -12.43 2.77
CA ASP A 115 -9.38 -13.50 2.27
C ASP A 115 -10.71 -13.56 3.02
N CYS A 116 -11.78 -13.16 2.32
CA CYS A 116 -13.16 -13.20 2.81
C CYS A 116 -13.97 -14.36 2.19
N THR A 117 -13.33 -15.41 1.69
CA THR A 117 -14.03 -16.62 1.19
C THR A 117 -14.56 -17.54 2.29
#